data_AF-A0A965G8Q0-F1
#
_entry.id   AF-A0A965G8Q0-F1
#
_cell.length_a   1.000
_cell.length_b   1.000
_cell.length_c   1.000
_cell.angle_alpha   90.00
_cell.angle_beta   90.00
_cell.angle_gamma   90.00
#
_symmetry.space_group_name_H-M   'P 1'
#
loop_
_entity.id
_entity.type
_entity.pdbx_description
1 polymer ?
#
loop_
_entity_poly.entity_id
_entity_poly.type
_entity_poly.pdbx_seq_one_letter_code
_entity_poly.pdbx_strand_id
1 'polypeptide(L)'
;SSGLTVTYTSSNTNVATVLGSLVTIMGEGTTTITANQAGDSNWNPATGVPQILRVVPAINRGLVAYYPFNGNANDESGNGNHGTVIGGTTLSADRFGNTNKAYLFNGTDGSIDVGNPVGNNPAELTQSCWVRILSREPGFDFDTLITKRHSDDGSDWPTLVIGSTAGTGRPIFLLDDAGYNQQAVASKPVELGAWAFVCGVKRGTVYELYVDGVLVASFNDARATGGSVYNMSFMRHGAWQNRHTHGVLDDVRIYNRALSAAEVEQLYYREAPPAVETFGNGTNGFSLEFVRVGNAGNIADTKGQPNPAGAVSYNYRMGKHEISREMITKANELGGLGITLADMSFAAEWGAMGPKRPATGVSYNEAARFVNWLNVSQGYRPAYKFSLQPGQAGYDANARPVAWNSADPGYDSANPWRNKDALFFLPSIDEWYKAAY
;
A
#
# COMPACT_ATOMS: atom_id res chain seq x y z
N SER A 1 17.97 -36.68 32.46
CA SER A 1 16.85 -36.27 31.57
C SER A 1 16.06 -37.52 31.24
N SER A 2 14.71 -37.44 31.25
CA SER A 2 13.82 -38.56 30.94
C SER A 2 13.87 -39.00 29.47
N GLY A 3 14.45 -38.19 28.58
CA GLY A 3 14.50 -38.49 27.14
C GLY A 3 13.14 -38.45 26.43
N LEU A 4 12.07 -38.06 27.14
CA LEU A 4 10.72 -37.98 26.61
C LEU A 4 10.56 -36.81 25.62
N THR A 5 9.56 -36.93 24.74
CA THR A 5 9.27 -35.91 23.73
C THR A 5 8.95 -34.56 24.37
N VAL A 6 9.55 -33.49 23.84
CA VAL A 6 9.21 -32.11 24.20
C VAL A 6 7.89 -31.73 23.52
N THR A 7 6.96 -31.20 24.29
CA THR A 7 5.70 -30.63 23.80
C THR A 7 5.72 -29.11 23.92
N TYR A 8 4.92 -28.44 23.09
CA TYR A 8 4.89 -26.98 23.04
C TYR A 8 3.45 -26.49 23.23
N THR A 9 3.29 -25.45 24.03
CA THR A 9 2.00 -24.79 24.24
C THR A 9 2.12 -23.30 23.91
N SER A 10 1.03 -22.72 23.40
CA SER A 10 0.90 -21.28 23.17
C SER A 10 -0.01 -20.68 24.23
N SER A 11 0.37 -19.54 24.80
CA SER A 11 -0.48 -18.80 25.73
C SER A 11 -1.63 -18.05 25.05
N ASN A 12 -1.58 -17.88 23.72
CA ASN A 12 -2.60 -17.18 22.95
C ASN A 12 -2.69 -17.74 21.52
N THR A 13 -3.68 -18.61 21.29
CA THR A 13 -3.92 -19.25 19.99
C THR A 13 -4.48 -18.30 18.93
N ASN A 14 -4.94 -17.10 19.29
CA ASN A 14 -5.30 -16.06 18.31
C ASN A 14 -4.05 -15.40 17.70
N VAL A 15 -2.88 -15.51 18.36
CA VAL A 15 -1.60 -15.00 17.85
C VAL A 15 -0.82 -16.12 17.15
N ALA A 16 -0.65 -17.26 17.81
CA ALA A 16 0.02 -18.41 17.21
C ALA A 16 -0.50 -19.74 17.78
N THR A 17 -0.68 -20.73 16.92
CA THR A 17 -0.97 -22.11 17.30
C THR A 17 0.27 -22.99 17.14
N VAL A 18 0.35 -24.09 17.89
CA VAL A 18 1.48 -25.02 17.82
C VAL A 18 0.98 -26.44 17.60
N LEU A 19 1.54 -27.14 16.62
CA LEU A 19 1.29 -28.55 16.36
C LEU A 19 2.64 -29.28 16.23
N GLY A 20 2.96 -30.13 17.20
CA GLY A 20 4.31 -30.69 17.33
C GLY A 20 5.32 -29.57 17.53
N SER A 21 6.29 -29.44 16.61
CA SER A 21 7.29 -28.37 16.59
C SER A 21 6.97 -27.25 15.60
N LEU A 22 5.81 -27.29 14.91
CA LEU A 22 5.41 -26.27 13.94
C LEU A 22 4.57 -25.19 14.61
N VAL A 23 5.02 -23.94 14.52
CA VAL A 23 4.25 -22.77 14.94
C VAL A 23 3.56 -22.16 13.72
N THR A 24 2.24 -21.99 13.79
CA THR A 24 1.44 -21.32 12.76
C THR A 24 0.96 -19.98 13.30
N ILE A 25 1.32 -18.90 12.60
CA ILE A 25 0.89 -17.54 12.95
C ILE A 25 -0.59 -17.37 12.56
N MET A 26 -1.39 -16.88 13.51
CA MET A 26 -2.83 -16.66 13.34
C MET A 26 -3.19 -15.18 13.28
N GLY A 27 -2.40 -14.31 13.90
CA GLY A 27 -2.64 -12.87 13.94
C GLY A 27 -1.51 -12.09 14.61
N GLU A 28 -1.57 -10.77 14.49
CA GLU A 28 -0.64 -9.86 15.18
C GLU A 28 -0.81 -9.95 16.70
N GLY A 29 0.29 -9.75 17.44
CA GLY A 29 0.26 -9.72 18.90
C GLY A 29 1.45 -10.43 19.52
N THR A 30 1.32 -10.71 20.81
CA THR A 30 2.37 -11.41 21.58
C THR A 30 1.79 -12.66 22.20
N THR A 31 2.52 -13.77 22.09
CA THR A 31 2.24 -15.01 22.80
C THR A 31 3.51 -15.60 23.36
N THR A 32 3.39 -16.46 24.37
CA THR A 32 4.51 -17.21 24.93
C THR A 32 4.39 -18.65 24.47
N ILE A 33 5.39 -19.14 23.75
CA ILE A 33 5.54 -20.55 23.42
C ILE A 33 6.34 -21.21 24.53
N THR A 34 5.74 -22.17 25.24
CA THR A 34 6.39 -22.88 26.34
C THR A 34 6.74 -24.30 25.94
N ALA A 35 8.03 -24.63 25.97
CA ALA A 35 8.52 -25.99 25.80
C ALA A 35 8.40 -26.75 27.12
N ASN A 36 7.73 -27.90 27.11
CA ASN A 36 7.50 -28.75 28.28
C ASN A 36 8.02 -30.16 28.02
N GLN A 37 8.56 -30.82 29.04
CA GLN A 37 8.92 -32.24 28.97
C GLN A 37 8.33 -32.94 30.20
N ALA A 38 7.52 -33.96 29.97
CA ALA A 38 6.97 -34.77 31.04
C ALA A 38 8.07 -35.53 31.79
N GLY A 39 7.77 -35.88 33.04
CA GLY A 39 8.59 -36.79 33.84
C GLY A 39 8.27 -38.25 33.53
N ASP A 40 9.06 -39.14 34.11
CA ASP A 40 8.82 -40.59 34.13
C ASP A 40 8.99 -41.12 35.58
N SER A 41 9.14 -42.44 35.75
CA SER A 41 9.33 -43.05 37.06
C SER A 41 10.66 -42.71 37.74
N ASN A 42 11.65 -42.22 36.99
CA ASN A 42 12.99 -41.93 37.46
C ASN A 42 13.28 -40.42 37.52
N TRP A 43 12.51 -39.59 36.81
CA TRP A 43 12.73 -38.16 36.67
C TRP A 43 11.42 -37.38 36.80
N ASN A 44 11.43 -36.33 37.63
CA ASN A 44 10.31 -35.38 37.67
C ASN A 44 10.15 -34.64 36.32
N PRO A 45 8.95 -34.11 36.01
CA PRO A 45 8.76 -33.25 34.86
C PRO A 45 9.75 -32.08 34.84
N ALA A 46 10.25 -31.74 33.66
CA ALA A 46 11.13 -30.59 33.50
C ALA A 46 10.31 -29.30 33.65
N THR A 47 10.92 -28.28 34.27
CA THR A 47 10.35 -26.92 34.30
C THR A 47 10.16 -26.42 32.87
N GLY A 48 8.97 -25.93 32.55
CA GLY A 48 8.67 -25.38 31.24
C GLY A 48 9.58 -24.20 30.90
N VAL A 49 10.09 -24.16 29.68
CA VAL A 49 10.94 -23.06 29.19
C VAL A 49 10.09 -22.14 28.30
N PRO A 50 9.75 -20.93 28.77
CA PRO A 50 8.98 -19.98 27.98
C PRO A 50 9.87 -19.24 26.97
N GLN A 51 9.33 -18.97 25.78
CA GLN A 51 9.89 -18.07 24.78
C GLN A 51 8.79 -17.12 24.29
N ILE A 52 9.05 -15.82 24.32
CA ILE A 52 8.11 -14.81 23.85
C ILE A 52 8.19 -14.75 22.32
N LEU A 53 7.07 -15.02 21.66
CA LEU A 53 6.86 -14.81 20.24
C LEU A 53 6.06 -13.52 20.04
N ARG A 54 6.68 -12.54 19.38
CA ARG A 54 6.02 -11.30 18.98
C ARG A 54 5.80 -11.31 17.47
N VAL A 55 4.54 -11.25 17.07
CA VAL A 55 4.09 -11.14 15.68
C VAL A 55 3.74 -9.69 15.41
N VAL A 56 4.47 -9.07 14.48
CA VAL A 56 4.21 -7.70 14.00
C VAL A 56 4.05 -7.72 12.50
N PRO A 57 3.29 -6.78 11.92
CA PRO A 57 3.24 -6.66 10.47
C PRO A 57 4.66 -6.41 9.93
N ALA A 58 4.97 -6.98 8.76
CA ALA A 58 6.34 -7.00 8.22
C ALA A 58 6.97 -5.60 8.14
N ILE A 59 6.15 -4.63 7.72
CA ILE A 59 6.40 -3.19 7.68
C ILE A 59 6.66 -2.50 9.02
N ASN A 60 6.53 -3.18 10.16
CA ASN A 60 6.96 -2.67 11.47
C ASN A 60 8.29 -3.28 11.93
N ARG A 61 8.78 -4.34 11.28
CA ARG A 61 10.11 -4.90 11.59
C ARG A 61 11.18 -3.89 11.21
N GLY A 62 12.14 -3.64 12.10
CA GLY A 62 13.23 -2.69 11.87
C GLY A 62 12.78 -1.25 11.69
N LEU A 63 11.53 -0.91 12.02
CA LEU A 63 11.04 0.47 12.04
C LEU A 63 11.68 1.20 13.23
N VAL A 64 12.36 2.29 12.94
CA VAL A 64 13.12 3.08 13.93
C VAL A 64 12.42 4.39 14.25
N ALA A 65 11.77 4.99 13.26
CA ALA A 65 10.96 6.18 13.46
C ALA A 65 9.79 6.21 12.47
N TYR A 66 8.63 6.70 12.93
CA TYR A 66 7.44 6.92 12.11
C TYR A 66 6.78 8.25 12.47
N TYR A 67 6.64 9.14 11.51
CA TYR A 67 6.02 10.45 11.67
C TYR A 67 4.77 10.56 10.77
N PRO A 68 3.58 10.17 11.28
CA PRO A 68 2.28 10.39 10.61
C PRO A 68 1.78 11.83 10.71
N PHE A 69 2.50 12.68 11.43
CA PHE A 69 2.15 14.07 11.70
C PHE A 69 0.71 14.29 12.20
N ASN A 70 0.25 13.43 13.13
CA ASN A 70 -1.06 13.48 13.77
C ASN A 70 -1.22 14.69 14.73
N GLY A 71 -1.01 15.90 14.25
CA GLY A 71 -1.08 17.15 14.99
C GLY A 71 0.25 17.58 15.64
N ASN A 72 1.33 16.83 15.46
CA ASN A 72 2.67 17.14 15.98
C ASN A 72 3.75 16.38 15.19
N ALA A 73 5.04 16.62 15.46
CA ALA A 73 6.17 15.92 14.86
C ALA A 73 6.68 14.74 15.70
N ASN A 74 5.84 14.12 16.53
CA ASN A 74 6.28 13.02 17.38
C ASN A 74 6.45 11.73 16.57
N ASP A 75 7.53 11.01 16.86
CA ASP A 75 7.71 9.62 16.47
C ASP A 75 6.64 8.70 17.12
N GLU A 76 5.80 8.08 16.29
CA GLU A 76 4.78 7.10 16.65
C GLU A 76 5.24 5.64 16.44
N SER A 77 6.51 5.39 16.12
CA SER A 77 7.07 4.03 16.10
C SER A 77 7.19 3.40 17.50
N GLY A 78 7.17 4.25 18.54
CA GLY A 78 7.38 3.87 19.93
C GLY A 78 8.84 3.95 20.39
N ASN A 79 9.76 4.44 19.55
CA ASN A 79 11.19 4.52 19.87
C ASN A 79 11.64 5.90 20.40
N GLY A 80 10.74 6.89 20.44
CA GLY A 80 10.99 8.19 21.08
C GLY A 80 11.88 9.14 20.27
N ASN A 81 12.04 8.91 18.97
CA ASN A 81 12.83 9.78 18.07
C ASN A 81 12.01 11.02 17.66
N HIS A 82 11.41 11.75 18.60
CA HIS A 82 10.51 12.86 18.29
C HIS A 82 11.22 13.98 17.52
N GLY A 83 10.51 14.56 16.54
CA GLY A 83 11.00 15.65 15.72
C GLY A 83 10.83 17.01 16.39
N THR A 84 11.77 17.91 16.13
CA THR A 84 11.71 19.32 16.49
C THR A 84 11.33 20.12 15.25
N VAL A 85 10.20 20.82 15.31
CA VAL A 85 9.71 21.71 14.24
C VAL A 85 10.49 23.02 14.27
N ILE A 86 10.97 23.48 13.11
CA ILE A 86 11.83 24.66 12.99
C ILE A 86 11.28 25.61 11.92
N GLY A 87 11.33 26.92 12.18
CA GLY A 87 11.05 27.98 11.20
C GLY A 87 9.62 27.95 10.65
N GLY A 88 9.46 28.29 9.36
CA GLY A 88 8.17 28.31 8.67
C GLY A 88 7.63 26.93 8.30
N THR A 89 7.54 26.05 9.29
CA THR A 89 6.92 24.73 9.20
C THR A 89 5.62 24.72 10.01
N THR A 90 4.50 24.46 9.34
CA THR A 90 3.15 24.54 9.94
C THR A 90 2.32 23.31 9.60
N LEU A 91 1.37 22.97 10.48
CA LEU A 91 0.45 21.86 10.22
C LEU A 91 -0.42 22.13 8.99
N SER A 92 -0.67 21.08 8.21
CA SER A 92 -1.45 21.12 6.97
C SER A 92 -2.38 19.91 6.87
N ALA A 93 -3.17 19.88 5.80
CA ALA A 93 -3.97 18.71 5.47
C ALA A 93 -3.11 17.62 4.83
N ASP A 94 -3.40 16.36 5.17
CA ASP A 94 -2.80 15.20 4.51
C ASP A 94 -3.38 14.98 3.09
N ARG A 95 -2.93 13.91 2.45
CA ARG A 95 -3.40 13.47 1.12
C ARG A 95 -4.83 12.94 1.09
N PHE A 96 -5.46 12.75 2.25
CA PHE A 96 -6.88 12.42 2.37
C PHE A 96 -7.74 13.66 2.68
N GLY A 97 -7.14 14.83 2.83
CA GLY A 97 -7.82 16.07 3.20
C GLY A 97 -8.08 16.23 4.70
N ASN A 98 -7.55 15.36 5.55
CA ASN A 98 -7.68 15.50 7.00
C ASN A 98 -6.77 16.63 7.49
N THR A 99 -7.33 17.58 8.22
CA THR A 99 -6.58 18.74 8.72
C THR A 99 -5.61 18.35 9.84
N ASN A 100 -4.46 19.04 9.90
CA ASN A 100 -3.41 18.83 10.89
C ASN A 100 -2.85 17.41 10.91
N LYS A 101 -2.76 16.78 9.74
CA LYS A 101 -2.23 15.42 9.53
C LYS A 101 -0.98 15.38 8.65
N ALA A 102 -0.42 16.54 8.30
CA ALA A 102 0.83 16.68 7.55
C ALA A 102 1.52 17.98 7.95
N TYR A 103 2.75 18.23 7.49
CA TYR A 103 3.42 19.53 7.62
C TYR A 103 3.65 20.20 6.28
N LEU A 104 3.28 21.48 6.19
CA LEU A 104 3.66 22.42 5.14
C LEU A 104 4.98 23.10 5.52
N PHE A 105 5.91 23.15 4.56
CA PHE A 105 7.20 23.81 4.67
C PHE A 105 7.21 24.97 3.68
N ASN A 106 7.56 26.18 4.14
CA ASN A 106 7.44 27.42 3.35
C ASN A 106 8.49 27.62 2.25
N GLY A 107 9.53 26.77 2.16
CA GLY A 107 10.65 26.93 1.22
C GLY A 107 11.73 27.93 1.62
N THR A 108 11.59 28.62 2.75
CA THR A 108 12.55 29.68 3.18
C THR A 108 13.39 29.24 4.37
N ASP A 109 12.75 28.76 5.43
CA ASP A 109 13.39 28.44 6.72
C ASP A 109 12.72 27.26 7.47
N GLY A 110 11.67 26.67 6.88
CA GLY A 110 10.95 25.54 7.46
C GLY A 110 11.73 24.22 7.37
N SER A 111 11.86 23.50 8.49
CA SER A 111 12.42 22.13 8.54
C SER A 111 11.95 21.35 9.78
N ILE A 112 12.24 20.05 9.81
CA ILE A 112 12.11 19.22 11.02
C ILE A 112 13.44 18.50 11.27
N ASP A 113 13.98 18.62 12.48
CA ASP A 113 15.16 17.88 12.95
C ASP A 113 14.71 16.67 13.79
N VAL A 114 15.22 15.47 13.49
CA VAL A 114 14.86 14.23 14.21
C VAL A 114 16.05 13.54 14.89
N GLY A 115 17.16 14.25 15.08
CA GLY A 115 18.35 13.72 15.74
C GLY A 115 19.04 12.63 14.91
N ASN A 116 19.40 11.51 15.53
CA ASN A 116 20.19 10.46 14.88
C ASN A 116 19.55 9.05 15.01
N PRO A 117 18.39 8.80 14.40
CA PRO A 117 17.63 7.58 14.66
C PRO A 117 18.37 6.31 14.23
N VAL A 118 19.15 6.37 13.14
CA VAL A 118 19.76 5.19 12.49
C VAL A 118 21.28 5.15 12.53
N GLY A 119 21.90 6.03 13.33
CA GLY A 119 23.35 6.16 13.40
C GLY A 119 23.97 6.82 12.16
N ASN A 120 25.30 6.81 12.10
CA ASN A 120 26.05 7.66 11.16
C ASN A 120 26.39 6.98 9.83
N ASN A 121 26.43 5.64 9.78
CA ASN A 121 26.72 4.90 8.56
C ASN A 121 26.09 3.50 8.55
N PRO A 122 24.77 3.39 8.40
CA PRO A 122 24.11 2.09 8.38
C PRO A 122 24.45 1.32 7.10
N ALA A 123 24.76 0.03 7.24
CA ALA A 123 24.96 -0.87 6.10
C ALA A 123 23.65 -1.11 5.33
N GLU A 124 22.53 -1.09 6.05
CA GLU A 124 21.18 -1.17 5.48
C GLU A 124 20.31 -0.04 6.01
N LEU A 125 19.53 0.59 5.13
CA LEU A 125 18.66 1.71 5.47
C LEU A 125 17.45 1.69 4.55
N THR A 126 16.27 2.01 5.08
CA THR A 126 15.15 2.44 4.25
C THR A 126 14.62 3.75 4.78
N GLN A 127 14.41 4.72 3.88
CA GLN A 127 13.75 5.98 4.18
C GLN A 127 12.60 6.19 3.20
N SER A 128 11.43 6.53 3.70
CA SER A 128 10.24 6.76 2.88
C SER A 128 9.43 7.94 3.38
N CYS A 129 8.72 8.59 2.47
CA CYS A 129 7.75 9.63 2.81
C CYS A 129 6.71 9.77 1.69
N TRP A 130 5.56 10.31 2.06
CA TRP A 130 4.67 10.98 1.12
C TRP A 130 5.04 12.46 1.04
N VAL A 131 5.11 13.00 -0.18
CA VAL A 131 5.46 14.40 -0.40
C VAL A 131 4.61 15.01 -1.51
N ARG A 132 4.31 16.31 -1.37
CA ARG A 132 3.67 17.14 -2.38
C ARG A 132 4.46 18.43 -2.57
N ILE A 133 5.23 18.50 -3.65
CA ILE A 133 6.06 19.68 -3.97
C ILE A 133 5.17 20.80 -4.52
N LEU A 134 5.28 22.00 -3.96
CA LEU A 134 4.41 23.14 -4.31
C LEU A 134 5.07 24.11 -5.29
N SER A 135 6.37 24.34 -5.13
CA SER A 135 7.18 25.07 -6.11
C SER A 135 8.61 24.56 -6.10
N ARG A 136 9.34 24.90 -7.16
CA ARG A 136 10.74 24.55 -7.37
C ARG A 136 11.58 25.83 -7.35
N GLU A 137 12.75 25.78 -6.73
CA GLU A 137 13.66 26.91 -6.70
C GLU A 137 14.34 27.08 -8.08
N PRO A 138 14.43 28.31 -8.62
CA PRO A 138 15.13 28.54 -9.88
C PRO A 138 16.64 28.31 -9.74
N GLY A 139 17.17 27.31 -10.44
CA GLY A 139 18.61 27.07 -10.56
C GLY A 139 19.18 26.13 -9.49
N PHE A 140 19.61 24.95 -9.94
CA PHE A 140 20.19 23.87 -9.12
C PHE A 140 19.30 23.46 -7.94
N ASP A 141 18.28 22.67 -8.26
CA ASP A 141 17.17 22.41 -7.36
C ASP A 141 17.20 20.96 -6.88
N PHE A 142 17.64 20.78 -5.63
CA PHE A 142 17.43 19.57 -4.88
C PHE A 142 16.40 19.87 -3.79
N ASP A 143 15.14 19.60 -4.10
CA ASP A 143 14.09 19.51 -3.09
C ASP A 143 14.43 18.35 -2.15
N THR A 144 15.15 18.65 -1.08
CA THR A 144 15.70 17.64 -0.18
C THR A 144 14.60 17.14 0.74
N LEU A 145 14.27 15.85 0.65
CA LEU A 145 13.21 15.25 1.46
C LEU A 145 13.76 14.80 2.82
N ILE A 146 14.81 13.98 2.79
CA ILE A 146 15.41 13.36 3.98
C ILE A 146 16.92 13.30 3.78
N THR A 147 17.68 13.88 4.71
CA THR A 147 19.15 13.87 4.66
C THR A 147 19.78 13.92 6.04
N LYS A 148 21.00 13.38 6.15
CA LYS A 148 21.98 13.75 7.19
C LYS A 148 23.23 14.40 6.57
N ARG A 149 23.29 14.61 5.26
CA ARG A 149 24.51 15.05 4.56
C ARG A 149 25.00 16.40 5.08
N HIS A 150 26.31 16.63 5.02
CA HIS A 150 26.93 17.96 5.13
C HIS A 150 27.86 18.29 3.94
N SER A 151 28.46 19.49 3.93
CA SER A 151 29.28 20.02 2.84
C SER A 151 30.69 19.41 2.80
N ASP A 152 30.94 18.57 1.79
CA ASP A 152 32.24 18.11 1.25
C ASP A 152 33.35 17.88 2.29
N ASP A 153 32.99 17.31 3.45
CA ASP A 153 33.86 17.07 4.60
C ASP A 153 34.01 15.57 4.93
N GLY A 154 33.50 14.69 4.06
CA GLY A 154 33.44 13.24 4.25
C GLY A 154 32.25 12.75 5.07
N SER A 155 31.33 13.65 5.48
CA SER A 155 30.08 13.32 6.18
C SER A 155 28.99 12.85 5.21
N ASP A 156 29.25 11.72 4.56
CA ASP A 156 28.40 11.20 3.48
C ASP A 156 27.12 10.58 4.03
N TRP A 157 26.03 10.75 3.29
CA TRP A 157 24.76 10.13 3.64
C TRP A 157 23.89 9.81 2.43
N PRO A 158 23.22 8.63 2.41
CA PRO A 158 22.17 8.33 1.44
C PRO A 158 21.00 9.32 1.53
N THR A 159 20.92 10.24 0.59
CA THR A 159 19.96 11.36 0.63
C THR A 159 18.80 11.12 -0.33
N LEU A 160 17.58 11.37 0.13
CA LEU A 160 16.38 11.35 -0.72
C LEU A 160 16.02 12.77 -1.13
N VAL A 161 15.91 13.01 -2.43
CA VAL A 161 15.57 14.32 -3.00
C VAL A 161 14.60 14.18 -4.17
N ILE A 162 14.01 15.29 -4.57
CA ILE A 162 13.36 15.47 -5.87
C ILE A 162 14.08 16.62 -6.59
N GLY A 163 14.34 16.47 -7.88
CA GLY A 163 15.02 17.51 -8.66
C GLY A 163 16.28 16.99 -9.33
N SER A 164 17.12 17.92 -9.79
CA SER A 164 18.46 17.64 -10.29
C SER A 164 19.20 18.97 -10.48
N THR A 165 20.47 18.88 -10.83
CA THR A 165 21.28 20.02 -11.29
C THR A 165 20.64 20.78 -12.47
N ALA A 166 19.73 20.14 -13.22
CA ALA A 166 18.97 20.72 -14.33
C ALA A 166 17.49 21.02 -14.03
N GLY A 167 17.04 20.96 -12.76
CA GLY A 167 15.67 21.33 -12.37
C GLY A 167 14.58 20.37 -12.86
N THR A 168 14.92 19.09 -13.05
CA THR A 168 14.03 18.13 -13.71
C THR A 168 12.84 17.67 -12.88
N GLY A 169 12.81 17.93 -11.57
CA GLY A 169 11.72 17.47 -10.69
C GLY A 169 11.60 15.94 -10.55
N ARG A 170 12.68 15.21 -10.82
CA ARG A 170 12.72 13.73 -10.80
C ARG A 170 13.11 13.26 -9.40
N PRO A 171 12.44 12.25 -8.81
CA PRO A 171 12.91 11.64 -7.58
C PRO A 171 14.31 11.04 -7.75
N ILE A 172 15.14 11.21 -6.73
CA ILE A 172 16.52 10.71 -6.69
C ILE A 172 16.82 10.14 -5.30
N PHE A 173 17.44 8.96 -5.28
CA PHE A 173 18.17 8.48 -4.11
C PHE A 173 19.65 8.50 -4.44
N LEU A 174 20.42 9.31 -3.70
CA LEU A 174 21.82 9.59 -4.03
C LEU A 174 22.75 9.30 -2.86
N LEU A 175 23.96 8.87 -3.21
CA LEU A 175 25.11 8.89 -2.34
C LEU A 175 26.06 9.98 -2.83
N ASP A 176 26.39 10.92 -1.96
CA ASP A 176 27.20 12.09 -2.29
C ASP A 176 28.24 12.32 -1.20
N ASP A 177 29.47 12.60 -1.65
CA ASP A 177 30.71 12.84 -0.91
C ASP A 177 31.48 13.96 -1.65
N ALA A 178 32.50 14.54 -1.03
CA ALA A 178 33.42 15.51 -1.61
C ALA A 178 33.92 15.04 -3.00
N GLY A 179 33.44 15.73 -4.04
CA GLY A 179 33.80 15.46 -5.44
C GLY A 179 33.22 14.16 -6.01
N TYR A 180 32.22 13.55 -5.38
CA TYR A 180 31.66 12.27 -5.77
C TYR A 180 30.14 12.22 -5.64
N ASN A 181 29.47 11.75 -6.68
CA ASN A 181 28.02 11.66 -6.68
C ASN A 181 27.56 10.45 -7.51
N GLN A 182 26.85 9.52 -6.87
CA GLN A 182 26.14 8.43 -7.53
C GLN A 182 24.66 8.50 -7.20
N GLN A 183 23.82 8.21 -8.21
CA GLN A 183 22.39 8.50 -8.15
C GLN A 183 21.55 7.41 -8.79
N ALA A 184 20.49 7.00 -8.10
CA ALA A 184 19.34 6.35 -8.70
C ALA A 184 18.33 7.44 -9.07
N VAL A 185 18.10 7.68 -10.37
CA VAL A 185 17.25 8.78 -10.85
C VAL A 185 16.02 8.23 -11.57
N ALA A 186 14.83 8.47 -11.03
CA ALA A 186 13.56 8.05 -11.66
C ALA A 186 13.44 8.62 -13.08
N SER A 187 12.86 7.91 -14.05
CA SER A 187 12.79 8.40 -15.45
C SER A 187 11.82 9.56 -15.69
N LYS A 188 10.87 9.78 -14.77
CA LYS A 188 9.81 10.79 -14.89
C LYS A 188 9.84 11.77 -13.71
N PRO A 189 9.45 13.04 -13.93
CA PRO A 189 9.26 13.99 -12.84
C PRO A 189 8.02 13.66 -12.01
N VAL A 190 7.98 14.14 -10.76
CA VAL A 190 6.70 14.32 -10.06
C VAL A 190 6.03 15.61 -10.52
N GLU A 191 4.71 15.62 -10.57
CA GLU A 191 3.94 16.81 -10.90
C GLU A 191 3.87 17.75 -9.69
N LEU A 192 3.98 19.07 -9.95
CA LEU A 192 3.78 20.07 -8.89
C LEU A 192 2.35 20.01 -8.38
N GLY A 193 2.18 20.08 -7.07
CA GLY A 193 0.88 20.02 -6.41
C GLY A 193 0.28 18.61 -6.30
N ALA A 194 0.92 17.57 -6.85
CA ALA A 194 0.50 16.19 -6.70
C ALA A 194 1.26 15.49 -5.56
N TRP A 195 0.58 14.56 -4.86
CA TRP A 195 1.22 13.68 -3.89
C TRP A 195 2.00 12.57 -4.59
N ALA A 196 3.19 12.27 -4.09
CA ALA A 196 4.01 11.15 -4.51
C ALA A 196 4.55 10.41 -3.29
N PHE A 197 4.57 9.08 -3.35
CA PHE A 197 5.32 8.27 -2.39
C PHE A 197 6.73 8.04 -2.92
N VAL A 198 7.73 8.39 -2.13
CA VAL A 198 9.15 8.22 -2.50
C VAL A 198 9.86 7.43 -1.43
N CYS A 199 10.60 6.40 -1.83
CA CYS A 199 11.33 5.54 -0.92
C CYS A 199 12.72 5.20 -1.46
N GLY A 200 13.74 5.43 -0.64
CA GLY A 200 15.13 5.02 -0.89
C GLY A 200 15.49 3.82 -0.03
N VAL A 201 16.01 2.76 -0.64
CA VAL A 201 16.47 1.55 0.04
C VAL A 201 17.97 1.37 -0.23
N LYS A 202 18.77 1.31 0.83
CA LYS A 202 20.17 0.89 0.80
C LYS A 202 20.28 -0.53 1.33
N ARG A 203 20.79 -1.45 0.51
CA ARG A 203 21.05 -2.86 0.85
C ARG A 203 22.54 -3.15 0.65
N GLY A 204 23.34 -2.90 1.68
CA GLY A 204 24.79 -2.97 1.58
C GLY A 204 25.30 -1.96 0.54
N THR A 205 25.72 -2.48 -0.61
CA THR A 205 26.25 -1.69 -1.74
C THR A 205 25.19 -1.36 -2.81
N VAL A 206 23.96 -1.85 -2.67
CA VAL A 206 22.88 -1.61 -3.64
C VAL A 206 22.00 -0.47 -3.15
N TYR A 207 21.76 0.52 -4.00
CA TYR A 207 20.90 1.67 -3.73
C TYR A 207 19.73 1.65 -4.71
N GLU A 208 18.52 1.60 -4.18
CA GLU A 208 17.29 1.44 -4.93
C GLU A 208 16.36 2.62 -4.65
N LEU A 209 15.75 3.15 -5.70
CA LEU A 209 14.74 4.19 -5.62
C LEU A 209 13.40 3.61 -6.05
N TYR A 210 12.42 3.75 -5.19
CA TYR A 210 11.03 3.41 -5.43
C TYR A 210 10.17 4.67 -5.47
N VAL A 211 9.25 4.73 -6.41
CA VAL A 211 8.22 5.77 -6.52
C VAL A 211 6.87 5.08 -6.65
N ASP A 212 5.91 5.48 -5.82
CA ASP A 212 4.56 4.89 -5.77
C ASP A 212 4.56 3.36 -5.67
N GLY A 213 5.49 2.83 -4.85
CA GLY A 213 5.63 1.40 -4.58
C GLY A 213 6.40 0.61 -5.62
N VAL A 214 6.85 1.23 -6.72
CA VAL A 214 7.54 0.56 -7.84
C VAL A 214 9.01 0.94 -7.89
N LEU A 215 9.90 -0.05 -8.09
CA LEU A 215 11.33 0.19 -8.33
C LEU A 215 11.51 0.94 -9.66
N VAL A 216 12.05 2.17 -9.61
CA VAL A 216 12.21 3.02 -10.80
C VAL A 216 13.67 3.21 -11.21
N ALA A 217 14.62 3.05 -10.29
CA ALA A 217 16.05 3.15 -10.58
C ALA A 217 16.88 2.44 -9.50
N SER A 218 18.09 2.02 -9.86
CA SER A 218 19.08 1.53 -8.91
C SER A 218 20.51 1.78 -9.38
N PHE A 219 21.47 1.75 -8.45
CA PHE A 219 22.89 1.67 -8.75
C PHE A 219 23.61 0.83 -7.70
N ASN A 220 24.84 0.41 -8.03
CA ASN A 220 25.72 -0.30 -7.12
C ASN A 220 26.91 0.59 -6.77
N ASP A 221 27.23 0.70 -5.49
CA ASP A 221 28.36 1.45 -4.99
C ASP A 221 28.92 0.77 -3.73
N ALA A 222 30.18 0.36 -3.81
CA ALA A 222 30.91 -0.28 -2.72
C ALA A 222 31.86 0.66 -1.98
N ARG A 223 31.83 1.96 -2.30
CA ARG A 223 32.66 2.96 -1.63
C ARG A 223 32.35 2.98 -0.14
N ALA A 224 33.41 2.93 0.67
CA ALA A 224 33.30 3.18 2.09
C ALA A 224 32.99 4.65 2.32
N THR A 225 31.89 4.92 3.01
CA THR A 225 31.48 6.28 3.39
C THR A 225 32.00 6.60 4.79
N GLY A 226 32.39 7.86 5.03
CA GLY A 226 32.79 8.31 6.37
C GLY A 226 31.63 8.29 7.36
N GLY A 227 30.42 8.45 6.84
CA GLY A 227 29.18 8.53 7.60
C GLY A 227 28.95 9.93 8.17
N SER A 228 27.70 10.30 8.33
CA SER A 228 27.34 11.63 8.83
C SER A 228 27.06 11.64 10.33
N VAL A 229 27.81 12.48 11.05
CA VAL A 229 27.60 12.81 12.47
C VAL A 229 26.46 13.82 12.69
N TYR A 230 25.93 14.42 11.63
CA TYR A 230 24.88 15.43 11.71
C TYR A 230 23.52 14.80 11.99
N ASN A 231 22.62 15.61 12.55
CA ASN A 231 21.24 15.21 12.72
C ASN A 231 20.57 14.99 11.35
N MET A 232 19.59 14.10 11.34
CA MET A 232 18.71 13.89 10.21
C MET A 232 17.69 15.03 10.18
N SER A 233 17.56 15.66 9.03
CA SER A 233 16.60 16.73 8.78
C SER A 233 15.67 16.40 7.63
N PHE A 234 14.44 16.90 7.72
CA PHE A 234 13.45 16.85 6.66
C PHE A 234 13.29 18.20 5.97
N MET A 235 13.05 18.18 4.66
CA MET A 235 12.67 19.35 3.83
C MET A 235 13.71 20.48 3.82
N ARG A 236 14.97 20.15 4.10
CA ARG A 236 16.09 21.09 4.17
C ARG A 236 17.35 20.48 3.60
N HIS A 237 18.10 21.29 2.85
CA HIS A 237 19.35 20.84 2.27
C HIS A 237 20.45 20.70 3.34
N GLY A 238 21.18 19.58 3.27
CA GLY A 238 22.23 19.25 4.24
C GLY A 238 23.51 20.12 4.13
N ALA A 239 24.01 20.34 2.90
CA ALA A 239 25.20 21.17 2.64
C ALA A 239 24.91 22.69 2.61
N TRP A 240 23.93 23.14 1.83
CA TRP A 240 23.50 24.54 1.76
C TRP A 240 22.28 24.78 2.65
N GLN A 241 22.57 24.89 3.94
CA GLN A 241 21.62 25.01 5.05
C GLN A 241 20.60 26.17 4.95
N ASN A 242 20.80 27.10 4.02
CA ASN A 242 19.88 28.17 3.67
C ASN A 242 18.85 27.79 2.59
N ARG A 243 18.89 26.55 2.07
CA ARG A 243 17.95 26.04 1.06
C ARG A 243 16.95 25.07 1.70
N HIS A 244 15.67 25.32 1.45
CA HIS A 244 14.56 24.58 2.02
C HIS A 244 13.56 24.22 0.93
N THR A 245 12.87 23.09 1.09
CA THR A 245 11.87 22.62 0.14
C THR A 245 10.52 23.26 0.42
N HIS A 246 9.89 23.83 -0.61
CA HIS A 246 8.51 24.31 -0.54
C HIS A 246 7.55 23.17 -0.88
N GLY A 247 6.95 22.56 0.15
CA GLY A 247 6.13 21.38 -0.04
C GLY A 247 5.39 20.94 1.21
N VAL A 248 4.58 19.89 1.05
CA VAL A 248 3.91 19.20 2.17
C VAL A 248 4.52 17.82 2.33
N LEU A 249 4.87 17.43 3.55
CA LEU A 249 5.43 16.13 3.89
C LEU A 249 4.49 15.38 4.83
N ASP A 250 4.38 14.06 4.63
CA ASP A 250 3.56 13.17 5.44
C ASP A 250 4.12 11.75 5.48
N ASP A 251 3.67 10.96 6.46
CA ASP A 251 3.90 9.51 6.59
C ASP A 251 5.40 9.12 6.47
N VAL A 252 6.28 9.89 7.13
CA VAL A 252 7.74 9.66 7.07
C VAL A 252 8.11 8.43 7.88
N ARG A 253 8.84 7.49 7.30
CA ARG A 253 9.33 6.29 8.01
C ARG A 253 10.80 6.04 7.76
N ILE A 254 11.50 5.65 8.82
CA ILE A 254 12.91 5.32 8.82
C ILE A 254 13.11 3.91 9.36
N TYR A 255 13.85 3.08 8.63
CA TYR A 255 14.15 1.70 8.99
C TYR A 255 15.65 1.45 9.06
N ASN A 256 16.10 0.64 10.02
CA ASN A 256 17.49 0.15 10.12
C ASN A 256 17.75 -1.11 9.30
N ARG A 257 16.96 -1.34 8.25
CA ARG A 257 17.06 -2.47 7.34
C ARG A 257 16.64 -2.09 5.94
N ALA A 258 17.01 -2.93 4.98
CA ALA A 258 16.56 -2.80 3.61
C ALA A 258 15.21 -3.51 3.41
N LEU A 259 14.14 -2.75 3.17
CA LEU A 259 12.85 -3.33 2.78
C LEU A 259 12.97 -4.08 1.45
N SER A 260 12.21 -5.17 1.31
CA SER A 260 12.03 -5.84 0.02
C SER A 260 11.06 -5.07 -0.87
N ALA A 261 11.09 -5.30 -2.19
CA ALA A 261 10.15 -4.68 -3.12
C ALA A 261 8.68 -4.91 -2.72
N ALA A 262 8.34 -6.12 -2.24
CA ALA A 262 7.00 -6.44 -1.75
C ALA A 262 6.62 -5.64 -0.49
N GLU A 263 7.57 -5.40 0.43
CA GLU A 263 7.32 -4.59 1.63
C GLU A 263 7.18 -3.11 1.29
N VAL A 264 7.96 -2.57 0.34
CA VAL A 264 7.82 -1.19 -0.14
C VAL A 264 6.47 -1.00 -0.83
N GLU A 265 6.06 -1.96 -1.66
CA GLU A 265 4.75 -1.96 -2.31
C GLU A 265 3.61 -2.03 -1.27
N GLN A 266 3.69 -2.92 -0.28
CA GLN A 266 2.71 -3.00 0.82
C GLN A 266 2.65 -1.70 1.64
N LEU A 267 3.79 -1.08 1.90
CA LEU A 267 3.91 0.22 2.58
C LEU A 267 3.18 1.32 1.79
N TYR A 268 3.46 1.44 0.49
CA TYR A 268 2.77 2.38 -0.39
C TYR A 268 1.25 2.22 -0.33
N TYR A 269 0.74 1.00 -0.54
CA TYR A 269 -0.71 0.80 -0.62
C TYR A 269 -1.46 0.91 0.71
N ARG A 270 -0.80 0.65 1.83
CA ARG A 270 -1.38 0.93 3.15
C ARG A 270 -1.64 2.44 3.32
N GLU A 271 -0.79 3.26 2.72
CA GLU A 271 -0.79 4.71 2.86
C GLU A 271 -1.17 5.38 1.54
N ALA A 272 -1.78 4.69 0.59
CA ALA A 272 -2.27 5.33 -0.62
C ALA A 272 -3.71 5.81 -0.39
N PRO A 273 -4.14 6.95 -0.95
CA PRO A 273 -5.56 7.22 -1.08
C PRO A 273 -6.22 6.09 -1.89
N PRO A 274 -7.48 5.72 -1.58
CA PRO A 274 -8.20 4.72 -2.37
C PRO A 274 -8.27 5.18 -3.83
N ALA A 275 -8.19 4.21 -4.76
CA ALA A 275 -8.37 4.52 -6.17
C ALA A 275 -9.84 4.82 -6.42
N VAL A 276 -10.16 6.01 -6.93
CA VAL A 276 -11.54 6.44 -7.20
C VAL A 276 -11.75 6.52 -8.70
N GLU A 277 -12.71 5.75 -9.21
CA GLU A 277 -13.11 5.78 -10.61
C GLU A 277 -14.49 6.43 -10.73
N THR A 278 -14.63 7.44 -11.59
CA THR A 278 -15.89 8.16 -11.80
C THR A 278 -16.55 7.75 -13.10
N PHE A 279 -17.84 7.40 -13.04
CA PHE A 279 -18.64 6.94 -14.17
C PHE A 279 -19.85 7.84 -14.39
N GLY A 280 -20.37 7.81 -15.62
CA GLY A 280 -21.53 8.62 -16.02
C GLY A 280 -21.22 10.11 -16.13
N ASN A 281 -22.27 10.91 -16.27
CA ASN A 281 -22.16 12.36 -16.40
C ASN A 281 -23.41 13.05 -15.84
N GLY A 282 -23.32 14.37 -15.60
CA GLY A 282 -24.43 15.17 -15.10
C GLY A 282 -25.04 14.59 -13.81
N THR A 283 -26.37 14.54 -13.76
CA THR A 283 -27.12 13.96 -12.62
C THR A 283 -26.90 12.46 -12.45
N ASN A 284 -26.43 11.78 -13.50
CA ASN A 284 -26.17 10.35 -13.53
C ASN A 284 -24.70 9.99 -13.29
N GLY A 285 -23.90 10.95 -12.80
CA GLY A 285 -22.54 10.71 -12.33
C GLY A 285 -22.50 9.98 -10.98
N PHE A 286 -21.54 9.09 -10.82
CA PHE A 286 -21.19 8.45 -9.54
C PHE A 286 -19.72 7.98 -9.54
N SER A 287 -19.17 7.69 -8.37
CA SER A 287 -17.79 7.21 -8.23
C SER A 287 -17.75 5.89 -7.46
N LEU A 288 -16.79 5.04 -7.81
CA LEU A 288 -16.47 3.80 -7.11
C LEU A 288 -15.09 3.91 -6.47
N GLU A 289 -15.01 3.63 -5.17
CA GLU A 289 -13.75 3.48 -4.46
C GLU A 289 -13.26 2.04 -4.57
N PHE A 290 -11.97 1.89 -4.85
CA PHE A 290 -11.29 0.62 -4.98
C PHE A 290 -10.11 0.54 -4.02
N VAL A 291 -10.00 -0.60 -3.35
CA VAL A 291 -8.87 -0.96 -2.49
C VAL A 291 -8.04 -2.04 -3.16
N ARG A 292 -6.73 -2.02 -2.97
CA ARG A 292 -5.87 -3.05 -3.53
C ARG A 292 -5.91 -4.32 -2.69
N VAL A 293 -5.95 -5.46 -3.36
CA VAL A 293 -5.70 -6.78 -2.79
C VAL A 293 -4.37 -7.30 -3.32
N GLY A 294 -3.40 -7.47 -2.41
CA GLY A 294 -2.00 -7.79 -2.71
C GLY A 294 -1.65 -9.28 -2.59
N ASN A 295 -0.38 -9.58 -2.30
CA ASN A 295 0.14 -10.94 -2.05
C ASN A 295 -0.15 -11.92 -3.19
N ALA A 296 0.19 -11.55 -4.43
CA ALA A 296 0.14 -12.44 -5.58
C ALA A 296 0.85 -13.79 -5.30
N GLY A 297 0.21 -14.89 -5.69
CA GLY A 297 0.73 -16.25 -5.51
C GLY A 297 0.54 -16.81 -4.09
N ASN A 298 -0.36 -16.22 -3.29
CA ASN A 298 -0.69 -16.76 -1.98
C ASN A 298 -1.27 -18.18 -2.09
N ILE A 299 -0.96 -19.00 -1.08
CA ILE A 299 -1.51 -20.35 -0.93
C ILE A 299 -3.02 -20.23 -0.66
N ALA A 300 -3.80 -21.17 -1.17
CA ALA A 300 -5.23 -21.25 -0.88
C ALA A 300 -5.46 -21.56 0.61
N ASP A 301 -6.53 -21.00 1.17
CA ASP A 301 -7.07 -21.51 2.42
C ASP A 301 -7.67 -22.90 2.17
N THR A 302 -7.23 -23.86 2.98
CA THR A 302 -7.71 -25.24 2.95
C THR A 302 -8.60 -25.56 4.16
N LYS A 303 -9.06 -24.55 4.89
CA LYS A 303 -9.96 -24.65 6.05
C LYS A 303 -11.31 -24.01 5.71
N GLY A 304 -12.40 -24.67 6.11
CA GLY A 304 -13.76 -24.15 5.89
C GLY A 304 -14.38 -24.54 4.55
N GLN A 305 -15.40 -23.80 4.12
CA GLN A 305 -16.06 -23.91 2.81
C GLN A 305 -16.22 -22.52 2.19
N PRO A 306 -15.90 -22.31 0.90
CA PRO A 306 -15.31 -23.26 -0.04
C PRO A 306 -13.87 -23.66 0.32
N ASN A 307 -13.43 -24.85 -0.13
CA ASN A 307 -12.10 -25.39 0.14
C ASN A 307 -11.60 -26.22 -1.06
N PRO A 308 -10.45 -25.88 -1.67
CA PRO A 308 -9.63 -24.71 -1.37
C PRO A 308 -10.27 -23.40 -1.84
N ALA A 309 -9.86 -22.25 -1.27
CA ALA A 309 -10.25 -20.94 -1.76
C ALA A 309 -9.18 -19.86 -1.53
N GLY A 310 -9.17 -18.82 -2.34
CA GLY A 310 -8.38 -17.61 -2.11
C GLY A 310 -7.01 -17.59 -2.78
N ALA A 311 -6.60 -18.64 -3.51
CA ALA A 311 -5.32 -18.61 -4.24
C ALA A 311 -5.43 -17.73 -5.48
N VAL A 312 -4.72 -16.60 -5.50
CA VAL A 312 -4.72 -15.66 -6.64
C VAL A 312 -3.28 -15.31 -6.99
N SER A 313 -2.88 -15.57 -8.24
CA SER A 313 -1.50 -15.42 -8.74
C SER A 313 -1.12 -13.97 -9.12
N TYR A 314 -2.04 -13.02 -8.94
CA TYR A 314 -1.86 -11.61 -9.29
C TYR A 314 -2.44 -10.69 -8.22
N ASN A 315 -2.03 -9.42 -8.28
CA ASN A 315 -2.61 -8.33 -7.49
C ASN A 315 -3.79 -7.74 -8.27
N TYR A 316 -4.82 -7.28 -7.56
CA TYR A 316 -6.00 -6.66 -8.18
C TYR A 316 -6.58 -5.59 -7.25
N ARG A 317 -7.65 -4.94 -7.71
CA ARG A 317 -8.41 -3.99 -6.90
C ARG A 317 -9.83 -4.51 -6.71
N MET A 318 -10.37 -4.32 -5.52
CA MET A 318 -11.73 -4.70 -5.16
C MET A 318 -12.53 -3.46 -4.81
N GLY A 319 -13.79 -3.40 -5.23
CA GLY A 319 -14.71 -2.34 -4.83
C GLY A 319 -14.82 -2.32 -3.31
N LYS A 320 -14.56 -1.16 -2.69
CA LYS A 320 -14.55 -0.99 -1.24
C LYS A 320 -15.94 -1.11 -0.60
N HIS A 321 -16.97 -0.74 -1.37
CA HIS A 321 -18.36 -0.70 -0.94
C HIS A 321 -19.24 -1.48 -1.91
N GLU A 322 -20.39 -1.93 -1.43
CA GLU A 322 -21.41 -2.52 -2.29
C GLU A 322 -21.91 -1.50 -3.33
N ILE A 323 -22.28 -2.00 -4.51
CA ILE A 323 -22.93 -1.17 -5.53
C ILE A 323 -24.32 -0.78 -5.02
N SER A 324 -24.62 0.51 -5.02
CA SER A 324 -25.90 1.01 -4.53
C SER A 324 -27.02 0.91 -5.57
N ARG A 325 -28.27 0.94 -5.10
CA ARG A 325 -29.46 1.01 -5.97
C ARG A 325 -29.39 2.20 -6.94
N GLU A 326 -28.96 3.36 -6.44
CA GLU A 326 -28.81 4.57 -7.25
C GLU A 326 -27.76 4.41 -8.36
N MET A 327 -26.61 3.76 -8.08
CA MET A 327 -25.60 3.52 -9.10
C MET A 327 -26.14 2.65 -10.24
N ILE A 328 -26.91 1.60 -9.91
CA ILE A 328 -27.59 0.77 -10.91
C ILE A 328 -28.62 1.60 -11.70
N THR A 329 -29.45 2.40 -11.02
CA THR A 329 -30.44 3.25 -11.70
C THR A 329 -29.78 4.22 -12.68
N LYS A 330 -28.71 4.91 -12.26
CA LYS A 330 -27.95 5.84 -13.11
C LYS A 330 -27.32 5.15 -14.31
N ALA A 331 -26.71 3.99 -14.11
CA ALA A 331 -26.13 3.21 -15.20
C ALA A 331 -27.20 2.64 -16.15
N ASN A 332 -28.35 2.21 -15.62
CA ASN A 332 -29.51 1.82 -16.43
C ASN A 332 -29.99 2.96 -17.32
N GLU A 333 -30.09 4.18 -16.77
CA GLU A 333 -30.59 5.34 -17.50
C GLU A 333 -29.64 5.79 -18.61
N LEU A 334 -28.33 5.73 -18.37
CA LEU A 334 -27.32 6.07 -19.38
C LEU A 334 -27.06 4.94 -20.38
N GLY A 335 -27.13 3.68 -19.93
CA GLY A 335 -26.70 2.51 -20.70
C GLY A 335 -27.85 1.69 -21.32
N GLY A 336 -29.11 1.95 -20.95
CA GLY A 336 -30.24 1.14 -21.37
C GLY A 336 -30.13 -0.33 -20.93
N LEU A 337 -29.53 -0.57 -19.75
CA LEU A 337 -29.05 -1.91 -19.37
C LEU A 337 -30.16 -2.89 -18.97
N GLY A 338 -31.38 -2.40 -18.71
CA GLY A 338 -32.52 -3.23 -18.35
C GLY A 338 -32.34 -4.04 -17.06
N ILE A 339 -31.46 -3.58 -16.15
CA ILE A 339 -31.22 -4.26 -14.87
C ILE A 339 -32.42 -4.05 -13.96
N THR A 340 -32.96 -5.15 -13.45
CA THR A 340 -34.03 -5.14 -12.46
C THR A 340 -33.46 -5.15 -11.04
N LEU A 341 -34.10 -4.41 -10.14
CA LEU A 341 -33.80 -4.42 -8.72
C LEU A 341 -34.97 -5.08 -7.99
N ALA A 342 -34.69 -5.83 -6.92
CA ALA A 342 -35.77 -6.37 -6.10
C ALA A 342 -36.67 -5.23 -5.59
N ASP A 343 -37.98 -5.46 -5.67
CA ASP A 343 -38.95 -4.67 -4.92
C ASP A 343 -38.88 -5.07 -3.45
N MET A 344 -38.54 -4.08 -2.62
CA MET A 344 -38.45 -4.23 -1.17
C MET A 344 -39.41 -3.25 -0.47
N SER A 345 -40.52 -2.94 -1.12
CA SER A 345 -41.58 -2.08 -0.60
C SER A 345 -42.10 -2.55 0.76
N PHE A 346 -42.13 -3.87 1.00
CA PHE A 346 -42.47 -4.46 2.30
C PHE A 346 -41.56 -3.99 3.46
N ALA A 347 -40.35 -3.52 3.17
CA ALA A 347 -39.35 -3.03 4.12
C ALA A 347 -39.03 -1.54 3.89
N ALA A 348 -39.89 -0.81 3.17
CA ALA A 348 -39.67 0.60 2.85
C ALA A 348 -39.57 1.48 4.11
N GLU A 349 -40.33 1.16 5.16
CA GLU A 349 -40.31 1.88 6.44
C GLU A 349 -38.94 1.77 7.15
N TRP A 350 -38.17 0.71 6.88
CA TRP A 350 -36.79 0.54 7.37
C TRP A 350 -35.75 1.11 6.38
N GLY A 351 -36.22 1.79 5.34
CA GLY A 351 -35.39 2.42 4.31
C GLY A 351 -34.68 1.43 3.40
N ALA A 352 -35.19 0.19 3.25
CA ALA A 352 -34.58 -0.85 2.40
C ALA A 352 -34.48 -0.41 0.92
N MET A 353 -35.40 0.45 0.47
CA MET A 353 -35.43 0.98 -0.90
C MET A 353 -34.61 2.27 -1.10
N GLY A 354 -33.91 2.75 -0.07
CA GLY A 354 -33.16 4.01 -0.18
C GLY A 354 -32.10 3.98 -1.30
N PRO A 355 -31.84 5.12 -1.98
CA PRO A 355 -30.92 5.18 -3.13
C PRO A 355 -29.49 4.72 -2.78
N LYS A 356 -29.04 4.98 -1.55
CA LYS A 356 -27.72 4.59 -1.04
C LYS A 356 -27.67 3.17 -0.46
N ARG A 357 -28.76 2.38 -0.51
CA ARG A 357 -28.75 0.98 -0.08
C ARG A 357 -28.12 0.09 -1.14
N PRO A 358 -27.58 -1.08 -0.76
CA PRO A 358 -27.07 -2.05 -1.72
C PRO A 358 -28.13 -2.44 -2.77
N ALA A 359 -27.68 -2.63 -4.01
CA ALA A 359 -28.50 -3.16 -5.08
C ALA A 359 -28.75 -4.67 -4.85
N THR A 360 -29.88 -4.99 -4.22
CA THR A 360 -30.30 -6.37 -3.95
C THR A 360 -31.21 -6.93 -5.05
N GLY A 361 -31.25 -8.26 -5.16
CA GLY A 361 -32.07 -8.96 -6.15
C GLY A 361 -31.55 -8.85 -7.59
N VAL A 362 -30.30 -8.45 -7.75
CA VAL A 362 -29.62 -8.40 -9.05
C VAL A 362 -29.07 -9.78 -9.37
N SER A 363 -29.46 -10.34 -10.51
CA SER A 363 -28.89 -11.60 -11.01
C SER A 363 -27.41 -11.45 -11.41
N TYR A 364 -26.70 -12.57 -11.52
CA TYR A 364 -25.31 -12.52 -12.02
C TYR A 364 -25.23 -11.92 -13.44
N ASN A 365 -26.20 -12.21 -14.31
CA ASN A 365 -26.24 -11.64 -15.67
C ASN A 365 -26.32 -10.12 -15.63
N GLU A 366 -27.25 -9.59 -14.83
CA GLU A 366 -27.47 -8.15 -14.69
C GLU A 366 -26.25 -7.45 -14.07
N ALA A 367 -25.64 -8.04 -13.04
CA ALA A 367 -24.41 -7.54 -12.47
C ALA A 367 -23.26 -7.52 -13.52
N ALA A 368 -23.16 -8.55 -14.34
CA ALA A 368 -22.17 -8.63 -15.42
C ALA A 368 -22.45 -7.59 -16.54
N ARG A 369 -23.71 -7.22 -16.78
CA ARG A 369 -24.07 -6.12 -17.69
C ARG A 369 -23.68 -4.75 -17.13
N PHE A 370 -23.91 -4.51 -15.84
CA PHE A 370 -23.43 -3.31 -15.17
C PHE A 370 -21.91 -3.18 -15.32
N VAL A 371 -21.18 -4.26 -15.08
CA VAL A 371 -19.73 -4.30 -15.23
C VAL A 371 -19.27 -4.07 -16.68
N ASN A 372 -19.98 -4.63 -17.67
CA ASN A 372 -19.71 -4.31 -19.07
C ASN A 372 -19.90 -2.80 -19.36
N TRP A 373 -20.94 -2.19 -18.80
CA TRP A 373 -21.17 -0.75 -18.95
C TRP A 373 -20.05 0.07 -18.30
N LEU A 374 -19.57 -0.30 -17.11
CA LEU A 374 -18.40 0.35 -16.49
C LEU A 374 -17.20 0.36 -17.45
N ASN A 375 -16.88 -0.79 -18.06
CA ASN A 375 -15.79 -0.87 -19.03
C ASN A 375 -16.03 -0.01 -20.27
N VAL A 376 -17.16 -0.21 -20.95
CA VAL A 376 -17.43 0.42 -22.26
C VAL A 376 -17.60 1.94 -22.11
N SER A 377 -18.18 2.41 -20.99
CA SER A 377 -18.31 3.84 -20.68
C SER A 377 -16.96 4.57 -20.56
N GLN A 378 -15.88 3.83 -20.30
CA GLN A 378 -14.51 4.33 -20.16
C GLN A 378 -13.62 3.96 -21.37
N GLY A 379 -14.20 3.37 -22.43
CA GLY A 379 -13.47 2.95 -23.63
C GLY A 379 -12.73 1.61 -23.50
N TYR A 380 -12.97 0.84 -22.43
CA TYR A 380 -12.44 -0.52 -22.27
C TYR A 380 -13.34 -1.58 -22.92
N ARG A 381 -12.82 -2.80 -23.03
CA ARG A 381 -13.56 -3.95 -23.57
C ARG A 381 -14.56 -4.50 -22.56
N PRO A 382 -15.73 -5.03 -22.99
CA PRO A 382 -16.66 -5.70 -22.10
C PRO A 382 -16.01 -6.94 -21.48
N ALA A 383 -16.27 -7.19 -20.20
CA ALA A 383 -15.77 -8.37 -19.49
C ALA A 383 -16.52 -9.66 -19.88
N TYR A 384 -17.81 -9.56 -20.18
CA TYR A 384 -18.70 -10.69 -20.40
C TYR A 384 -19.41 -10.63 -21.76
N LYS A 385 -19.63 -11.79 -22.38
CA LYS A 385 -20.39 -11.91 -23.63
C LYS A 385 -21.80 -12.45 -23.33
N PHE A 386 -22.81 -11.98 -24.05
CA PHE A 386 -24.21 -12.42 -23.88
C PHE A 386 -24.84 -12.78 -25.23
N SER A 387 -25.69 -13.80 -25.25
CA SER A 387 -26.42 -14.24 -26.45
C SER A 387 -27.63 -13.34 -26.75
N LEU A 388 -28.35 -12.92 -25.70
CA LEU A 388 -29.54 -12.08 -25.79
C LEU A 388 -29.38 -10.81 -24.95
N GLN A 389 -30.09 -9.76 -25.33
CA GLN A 389 -30.18 -8.47 -24.64
C GLN A 389 -31.55 -8.33 -23.96
N PRO A 390 -31.66 -7.55 -22.88
CA PRO A 390 -32.95 -7.20 -22.28
C PRO A 390 -33.93 -6.67 -23.35
N GLY A 391 -35.17 -7.15 -23.30
CA GLY A 391 -36.22 -6.82 -24.28
C GLY A 391 -36.25 -7.72 -25.53
N GLN A 392 -35.26 -8.59 -25.74
CA GLN A 392 -35.33 -9.60 -26.81
C GLN A 392 -36.18 -10.81 -26.39
N ALA A 393 -36.89 -11.41 -27.35
CA ALA A 393 -37.67 -12.62 -27.11
C ALA A 393 -36.78 -13.76 -26.59
N GLY A 394 -37.16 -14.37 -25.48
CA GLY A 394 -36.38 -15.43 -24.83
C GLY A 394 -35.24 -14.93 -23.92
N TYR A 395 -35.13 -13.61 -23.69
CA TYR A 395 -34.22 -13.08 -22.66
C TYR A 395 -34.59 -13.61 -21.27
N ASP A 396 -33.60 -14.07 -20.54
CA ASP A 396 -33.69 -14.47 -19.13
C ASP A 396 -32.57 -13.75 -18.35
N ALA A 397 -32.95 -13.00 -17.32
CA ALA A 397 -32.01 -12.34 -16.43
C ALA A 397 -31.14 -13.34 -15.66
N ASN A 398 -31.54 -14.61 -15.53
CA ASN A 398 -30.73 -15.63 -14.87
C ASN A 398 -29.83 -16.41 -15.84
N ALA A 399 -29.87 -16.10 -17.14
CA ALA A 399 -29.02 -16.75 -18.13
C ALA A 399 -27.54 -16.51 -17.81
N ARG A 400 -26.70 -17.53 -18.01
CA ARG A 400 -25.25 -17.40 -17.88
C ARG A 400 -24.67 -16.57 -19.04
N PRO A 401 -23.59 -15.81 -18.82
CA PRO A 401 -22.79 -15.28 -19.92
C PRO A 401 -22.32 -16.40 -20.85
N VAL A 402 -21.98 -16.06 -22.08
CA VAL A 402 -21.40 -16.95 -23.08
C VAL A 402 -19.88 -16.92 -22.96
N ALA A 403 -19.24 -18.07 -23.12
CA ALA A 403 -17.78 -18.15 -23.17
C ALA A 403 -17.21 -17.39 -24.38
N TRP A 404 -16.09 -16.71 -24.14
CA TRP A 404 -15.18 -16.22 -25.16
C TRP A 404 -14.48 -17.40 -25.85
N ASN A 405 -14.15 -17.26 -27.13
CA ASN A 405 -13.44 -18.28 -27.91
C ASN A 405 -12.10 -17.73 -28.44
N SER A 406 -11.24 -18.59 -28.97
CA SER A 406 -9.89 -18.22 -29.43
C SER A 406 -9.84 -17.17 -30.56
N ALA A 407 -10.95 -16.92 -31.26
CA ALA A 407 -11.04 -15.86 -32.26
C ALA A 407 -11.47 -14.52 -31.64
N ASP A 408 -12.02 -14.52 -30.43
CA ASP A 408 -12.46 -13.30 -29.76
C ASP A 408 -11.25 -12.55 -29.15
N PRO A 409 -11.14 -11.22 -29.36
CA PRO A 409 -10.10 -10.42 -28.74
C PRO A 409 -10.21 -10.40 -27.21
N GLY A 410 -9.11 -10.74 -26.53
CA GLY A 410 -9.09 -10.83 -25.07
C GLY A 410 -9.52 -12.19 -24.51
N TYR A 411 -9.59 -13.22 -25.36
CA TYR A 411 -9.72 -14.60 -24.92
C TYR A 411 -8.55 -15.04 -24.04
N ASP A 412 -8.88 -15.77 -22.98
CA ASP A 412 -7.95 -16.48 -22.11
C ASP A 412 -8.43 -17.93 -21.96
N SER A 413 -7.57 -18.89 -22.31
CA SER A 413 -7.88 -20.32 -22.14
C SER A 413 -8.00 -20.72 -20.67
N ALA A 414 -7.36 -20.00 -19.74
CA ALA A 414 -7.48 -20.25 -18.31
C ALA A 414 -8.81 -19.74 -17.72
N ASN A 415 -9.43 -18.75 -18.37
CA ASN A 415 -10.73 -18.22 -17.96
C ASN A 415 -11.56 -17.78 -19.17
N PRO A 416 -12.24 -18.72 -19.87
CA PRO A 416 -13.00 -18.39 -21.07
C PRO A 416 -14.27 -17.58 -20.77
N TRP A 417 -14.62 -17.35 -19.50
CA TRP A 417 -15.84 -16.62 -19.11
C TRP A 417 -15.61 -15.12 -18.87
N ARG A 418 -14.35 -14.67 -18.87
CA ARG A 418 -13.97 -13.27 -18.61
C ARG A 418 -12.99 -12.81 -19.68
N ASN A 419 -13.21 -11.64 -20.24
CA ASN A 419 -12.28 -11.01 -21.15
C ASN A 419 -11.04 -10.53 -20.36
N LYS A 420 -9.84 -11.01 -20.72
CA LYS A 420 -8.60 -10.65 -20.01
C LYS A 420 -8.16 -9.19 -20.23
N ASP A 421 -8.71 -8.54 -21.24
CA ASP A 421 -8.41 -7.14 -21.57
C ASP A 421 -9.46 -6.16 -20.97
N ALA A 422 -10.43 -6.66 -20.20
CA ALA A 422 -11.36 -5.82 -19.46
C ALA A 422 -10.71 -5.27 -18.17
N LEU A 423 -11.04 -4.04 -17.81
CA LEU A 423 -10.52 -3.40 -16.59
C LEU A 423 -11.38 -3.73 -15.36
N PHE A 424 -12.71 -3.71 -15.51
CA PHE A 424 -13.66 -4.03 -14.44
C PHE A 424 -14.26 -5.42 -14.65
N PHE A 425 -14.39 -6.21 -13.58
CA PHE A 425 -14.97 -7.55 -13.62
C PHE A 425 -15.63 -7.90 -12.28
N LEU A 426 -16.55 -8.87 -12.28
CA LEU A 426 -17.04 -9.47 -11.04
C LEU A 426 -15.97 -10.44 -10.50
N PRO A 427 -15.66 -10.42 -9.20
CA PRO A 427 -14.64 -11.29 -8.61
C PRO A 427 -15.06 -12.77 -8.70
N SER A 428 -14.08 -13.65 -8.86
CA SER A 428 -14.23 -15.09 -8.64
C SER A 428 -14.38 -15.39 -7.15
N ILE A 429 -14.69 -16.64 -6.79
CA ILE A 429 -14.66 -17.07 -5.38
C ILE A 429 -13.28 -16.84 -4.77
N ASP A 430 -12.19 -17.13 -5.48
CA ASP A 430 -10.84 -16.92 -4.96
C ASP A 430 -10.52 -15.43 -4.75
N GLU A 431 -10.90 -14.59 -5.71
CA GLU A 431 -10.71 -13.13 -5.60
C GLU A 431 -11.58 -12.54 -4.47
N TRP A 432 -12.81 -13.02 -4.30
CA TRP A 432 -13.68 -12.55 -3.23
C TRP A 432 -13.20 -13.02 -1.85
N TYR A 433 -12.83 -14.30 -1.75
CA TYR A 433 -12.34 -14.90 -0.51
C TYR A 433 -11.04 -14.23 -0.06
N LYS A 434 -10.09 -14.04 -0.99
CA LYS A 434 -8.82 -13.36 -0.69
C LYS A 434 -9.01 -11.90 -0.29
N ALA A 435 -9.99 -11.20 -0.88
CA ALA A 435 -10.26 -9.80 -0.53
C ALA A 435 -10.90 -9.62 0.86
N ALA A 436 -11.45 -10.69 1.45
CA ALA A 436 -12.04 -10.66 2.79
C ALA A 436 -11.01 -10.74 3.92
N TYR A 437 -9.75 -11.09 3.59
CA TYR A 437 -8.60 -11.17 4.51
C TYR A 437 -7.59 -10.07 4.18
#